data_AF-U5CLI5-F1
#
_entry.id   AF-U5CLI5-F1
#
_cell.length_a   1.000
_cell.length_b   1.000
_cell.length_c   1.000
_cell.angle_alpha   90.00
_cell.angle_beta   90.00
_cell.angle_gamma   90.00
#
_symmetry.space_group_name_H-M   'P 1'
#
loop_
_entity.id
_entity.type
_entity.pdbx_description
1 polymer ?
#
loop_
_entity_poly.entity_id
_entity_poly.type
_entity_poly.pdbx_seq_one_letter_code
_entity_poly.pdbx_strand_id
1 'polypeptide(L)'
;MRGNTLAIGLASLLLLATLEAQGFEDGEDWKGPLRLGKKKVDYLHFYFHDMFDAKNPTPLIVAEANITQSSPTLFGMVRVMDQPLTEGPNLTSKMIGKAQGIFASVSQT
;
A
#
# COMPACT_ATOMS: atom_id res chain seq x y z
N MET A 1 13.00 -45.71 -45.31
CA MET A 1 13.29 -44.59 -44.39
C MET A 1 12.01 -43.83 -44.07
N ARG A 2 11.25 -44.25 -43.05
CA ARG A 2 10.15 -43.48 -42.45
C ARG A 2 10.02 -43.94 -41.00
N GLY A 3 10.19 -43.03 -40.05
CA GLY A 3 10.04 -43.31 -38.63
C GLY A 3 11.09 -42.60 -37.80
N ASN A 4 10.76 -41.39 -37.32
CA ASN A 4 11.27 -40.82 -36.06
C ASN A 4 10.69 -39.43 -35.76
N THR A 5 9.88 -38.83 -36.64
CA THR A 5 9.30 -37.50 -36.38
C THR A 5 8.28 -37.48 -35.23
N LEU A 6 7.60 -38.60 -34.97
CA LEU A 6 6.62 -38.73 -33.87
C LEU A 6 7.28 -38.79 -32.48
N ALA A 7 8.44 -39.43 -32.36
CA ALA A 7 9.15 -39.57 -31.09
C ALA A 7 9.73 -38.24 -30.59
N ILE A 8 10.20 -37.38 -31.51
CA ILE A 8 10.76 -36.06 -31.18
C ILE A 8 9.66 -35.12 -30.70
N GLY A 9 8.47 -35.15 -31.33
CA GLY A 9 7.34 -34.31 -30.92
C GLY A 9 6.84 -34.60 -29.50
N LEU A 10 6.78 -35.87 -29.09
CA LEU A 10 6.40 -36.29 -27.74
C LEU A 10 7.43 -35.83 -26.69
N ALA A 11 8.73 -35.93 -27.01
CA ALA A 11 9.78 -35.46 -26.11
C ALA A 11 9.74 -33.94 -25.89
N SER A 12 9.46 -33.17 -26.94
CA SER A 12 9.31 -31.71 -26.83
C SER A 12 8.06 -31.29 -26.04
N LEU A 13 6.95 -32.03 -26.18
CA LEU A 13 5.71 -31.76 -25.43
C LEU A 13 5.85 -32.08 -23.93
N LEU A 14 6.56 -33.15 -23.60
CA LEU A 14 6.91 -33.49 -22.21
C LEU A 14 7.80 -32.42 -21.56
N LEU A 15 8.75 -31.86 -22.32
CA LEU A 15 9.65 -30.82 -21.80
C LEU A 15 8.91 -29.51 -21.50
N LEU A 16 7.94 -29.13 -22.34
CA LEU A 16 7.11 -27.94 -22.11
C LEU A 16 6.16 -28.11 -20.91
N ALA A 17 5.54 -29.28 -20.77
CA ALA A 17 4.70 -29.60 -19.62
C ALA A 17 5.48 -29.62 -18.30
N THR A 18 6.76 -30.03 -18.31
CA THR A 18 7.61 -29.92 -17.11
C THR A 18 8.00 -28.49 -16.75
N LEU A 19 8.08 -27.58 -17.74
CA LEU A 19 8.38 -26.16 -17.48
C LEU A 19 7.19 -25.45 -16.82
N GLU A 20 5.97 -25.76 -17.25
CA GLU A 20 4.74 -25.23 -16.64
C GLU A 20 4.45 -25.85 -15.26
N ALA A 21 4.92 -27.09 -15.01
CA ALA A 21 4.76 -27.79 -13.74
C ALA A 21 5.81 -27.41 -12.68
N GLN A 22 6.89 -26.71 -13.06
CA GLN A 22 7.77 -26.05 -12.10
C GLN A 22 7.08 -24.78 -11.61
N GLY A 23 6.13 -24.98 -10.70
CA GLY A 23 5.60 -23.90 -9.89
C GLY A 23 6.76 -23.11 -9.29
N PHE A 24 6.59 -21.79 -9.23
CA PHE A 24 7.50 -20.88 -8.53
C PHE A 24 7.75 -21.42 -7.13
N GLU A 25 8.89 -22.07 -6.93
CA GLU A 25 9.37 -22.39 -5.59
C GLU A 25 9.70 -21.04 -4.94
N ASP A 26 8.95 -20.67 -3.90
CA ASP A 26 9.23 -19.50 -3.04
C ASP A 26 10.69 -19.61 -2.61
N GLY A 27 11.59 -18.93 -3.33
CA GLY A 27 13.02 -18.95 -3.09
C GLY A 27 13.32 -18.38 -1.70
N GLU A 28 14.15 -19.10 -0.95
CA GLU A 28 14.66 -18.78 0.40
C GLU A 28 13.56 -18.45 1.43
N ASP A 29 13.51 -19.21 2.54
CA ASP A 29 12.59 -18.93 3.65
C ASP A 29 13.02 -17.66 4.43
N TRP A 30 12.84 -16.50 3.80
CA TRP A 30 13.10 -15.18 4.35
C TRP A 30 12.20 -14.86 5.55
N LYS A 31 11.18 -15.70 5.83
CA LYS A 31 10.27 -15.57 6.97
C LYS A 31 10.94 -16.03 8.27
N GLY A 32 11.89 -16.96 8.20
CA GLY A 32 12.66 -17.47 9.34
C GLY A 32 13.36 -16.37 10.15
N PRO A 33 14.18 -15.49 9.53
CA PRO A 33 14.82 -14.37 10.21
C PRO A 33 13.84 -13.34 10.79
N LEU A 34 12.69 -13.14 10.14
CA LEU A 34 11.72 -12.11 10.51
C LEU A 34 10.68 -12.58 11.54
N ARG A 35 10.68 -13.88 11.90
CA ARG A 35 9.72 -14.49 12.84
C ARG A 35 8.27 -14.16 12.49
N LEU A 36 7.97 -13.97 11.21
CA LEU A 36 6.63 -13.68 10.73
C LEU A 36 5.77 -14.92 10.99
N GLY A 37 4.80 -14.79 11.89
CA GLY A 37 3.85 -15.84 12.20
C GLY A 37 2.95 -16.20 11.01
N LYS A 38 2.00 -17.12 11.21
CA LYS A 38 1.00 -17.44 10.18
C LYS A 38 0.29 -16.17 9.71
N LYS A 39 0.04 -16.07 8.40
CA LYS A 39 -0.73 -14.96 7.80
C LYS A 39 -2.06 -14.84 8.55
N LYS A 40 -2.32 -13.66 9.10
CA LYS A 40 -3.60 -13.27 9.72
C LYS A 40 -4.24 -12.18 8.90
N VAL A 41 -5.57 -12.13 8.93
CA VAL A 41 -6.36 -11.06 8.33
C VAL A 41 -7.22 -10.48 9.44
N ASP A 42 -7.12 -9.17 9.64
CA ASP A 42 -7.89 -8.42 10.63
C ASP A 42 -8.69 -7.33 9.91
N TYR A 43 -9.88 -7.02 10.43
CA TYR A 43 -10.74 -5.96 9.93
C TYR A 43 -10.71 -4.79 10.91
N LEU A 44 -10.23 -3.63 10.44
CA LEU A 44 -10.15 -2.42 11.25
C LEU A 44 -11.20 -1.44 10.76
N HIS A 45 -12.00 -0.91 11.68
CA HIS A 45 -12.93 0.18 11.42
C HIS A 45 -12.71 1.27 12.46
N PHE A 46 -12.44 2.48 11.98
CA PHE A 46 -12.15 3.64 12.80
C PHE A 46 -12.39 4.92 12.00
N TYR A 47 -12.42 6.04 12.70
CA TYR A 47 -12.65 7.35 12.12
C TYR A 47 -11.39 8.20 12.21
N PHE A 48 -10.98 8.76 11.08
CA PHE A 48 -9.90 9.74 10.95
C PHE A 48 -10.51 11.14 10.95
N HIS A 49 -9.92 12.05 11.73
CA HIS A 49 -10.41 13.42 11.87
C HIS A 49 -9.41 14.39 11.26
N ASP A 50 -9.79 15.02 10.15
CA ASP A 50 -8.96 16.07 9.56
C ASP A 50 -9.37 17.44 10.11
N MET A 51 -8.52 18.00 10.98
CA MET A 51 -8.83 19.21 11.74
C MET A 51 -7.92 20.36 11.34
N PHE A 52 -8.28 21.09 10.28
CA PHE A 52 -7.55 22.26 9.81
C PHE A 52 -7.87 23.53 10.61
N ASP A 53 -9.11 23.69 11.04
CA ASP A 53 -9.62 24.91 11.69
C ASP A 53 -9.74 24.78 13.21
N ALA A 54 -9.16 23.72 13.79
CA ALA A 54 -9.12 23.57 15.24
C ALA A 54 -8.28 24.67 15.89
N LYS A 55 -8.60 25.05 17.13
CA LYS A 55 -7.85 26.08 17.89
C LYS A 55 -6.35 25.79 17.99
N ASN A 56 -5.97 24.51 17.91
CA ASN A 56 -4.60 24.02 17.77
C ASN A 56 -4.58 22.94 16.66
N PRO A 57 -4.46 23.32 15.38
CA PRO A 57 -4.46 22.34 14.31
C PRO A 57 -3.16 21.53 14.37
N THR A 58 -3.27 20.21 14.30
CA THR A 58 -2.09 19.32 14.22
C THR A 58 -1.48 19.26 12.81
N PRO A 59 -2.22 19.45 11.69
CA PRO A 59 -1.63 19.50 10.37
C PRO A 59 -0.95 20.84 10.11
N LEU A 60 0.38 20.84 10.06
CA LEU A 60 1.18 22.02 9.73
C LEU A 60 1.72 21.91 8.31
N ILE A 61 1.65 23.02 7.57
CA ILE A 61 2.27 23.13 6.25
C ILE A 61 3.79 23.19 6.44
N VAL A 62 4.52 22.29 5.78
CA VAL A 62 5.99 22.20 5.87
C VAL A 62 6.69 22.53 4.56
N ALA A 63 5.96 22.48 3.44
CA ALA A 63 6.45 22.90 2.14
C ALA A 63 5.28 23.30 1.23
N GLU A 64 5.53 24.24 0.33
CA GLU A 64 4.61 24.67 -0.72
C GLU A 64 5.39 24.94 -2.00
N ALA A 65 4.75 24.76 -3.16
CA ALA A 65 5.27 25.20 -4.44
C ALA A 65 4.88 26.67 -4.68
N ASN A 66 5.61 27.37 -5.55
CA ASN A 66 5.30 28.76 -5.91
C ASN A 66 3.89 28.95 -6.48
N ILE A 67 3.30 27.88 -7.04
CA ILE A 67 1.97 27.88 -7.65
C ILE A 67 0.87 27.40 -6.68
N THR A 68 1.20 26.96 -5.47
CA THR A 68 0.24 26.31 -4.55
C THR A 68 -0.97 27.19 -4.28
N GLN A 69 -0.75 28.47 -3.98
CA GLN A 69 -1.84 29.40 -3.62
C GLN A 69 -2.74 29.81 -4.80
N SER A 70 -2.24 29.70 -6.04
CA SER A 70 -3.03 29.97 -7.25
C SER A 70 -3.63 28.71 -7.86
N SER A 71 -3.21 27.53 -7.39
CA SER A 71 -3.73 26.24 -7.87
C SER A 71 -5.13 25.99 -7.29
N PRO A 72 -6.11 25.57 -8.11
CA PRO A 72 -7.47 25.28 -7.64
C PRO A 72 -7.53 24.12 -6.62
N THR A 73 -6.50 23.27 -6.62
CA THR A 73 -6.36 22.06 -5.80
C THR A 73 -5.28 22.17 -4.71
N LEU A 74 -4.65 23.35 -4.57
CA LEU A 74 -3.46 23.55 -3.73
C LEU A 74 -2.26 22.65 -4.12
N PHE A 75 -2.10 22.34 -5.41
CA PHE A 75 -1.02 21.47 -5.90
C PHE A 75 0.35 21.87 -5.32
N GLY A 76 1.11 20.88 -4.85
CA GLY A 76 2.43 21.08 -4.26
C GLY A 76 2.44 21.48 -2.79
N MET A 77 1.27 21.64 -2.14
CA MET A 77 1.18 21.77 -0.68
C MET A 77 1.55 20.44 -0.01
N VAL A 78 2.40 20.51 1.03
CA VAL A 78 2.79 19.36 1.87
C VAL A 78 2.55 19.67 3.35
N ARG A 79 1.89 18.76 4.05
CA ARG A 79 1.57 18.90 5.48
C ARG A 79 2.08 17.74 6.30
N VAL A 80 2.61 18.01 7.49
CA VAL A 80 2.88 17.02 8.54
C VAL A 80 1.68 16.96 9.46
N MET A 81 1.19 15.76 9.79
CA MET A 81 -0.01 15.54 10.61
C MET A 81 0.24 14.63 11.81
N ASP A 82 -0.50 14.88 12.89
CA ASP A 82 -0.62 14.04 14.09
C ASP A 82 -2.10 14.02 14.53
N GLN A 83 -2.95 13.28 13.81
CA GLN A 83 -4.41 13.32 14.00
C GLN A 83 -4.94 12.15 14.84
N PRO A 84 -5.98 12.36 15.68
CA PRO A 84 -6.57 11.27 16.44
C PRO A 84 -7.32 10.29 15.55
N LEU A 85 -7.28 9.01 15.90
CA LEU A 85 -8.16 7.95 15.38
C LEU A 85 -9.11 7.53 16.50
N THR A 86 -10.40 7.46 16.20
CA THR A 86 -11.43 7.14 17.21
C THR A 86 -12.34 5.99 16.78
N GLU A 87 -12.99 5.34 17.75
CA GLU A 87 -13.93 4.24 17.49
C GLU A 87 -15.25 4.71 16.84
N GLY A 88 -15.66 5.96 17.10
CA GLY A 88 -16.88 6.56 16.54
C GLY A 88 -16.60 7.84 15.76
N PRO A 89 -17.57 8.34 14.98
CA PRO A 89 -17.42 9.53 14.16
C PRO A 89 -17.31 10.83 14.97
N ASN A 90 -17.67 10.82 16.27
CA ASN A 90 -17.53 11.99 17.14
C ASN A 90 -16.10 12.08 17.69
N LEU A 91 -15.48 13.26 17.63
CA LEU A 91 -14.18 13.57 18.23
C LEU A 91 -14.07 13.25 19.73
N THR A 92 -15.20 13.28 20.46
CA THR A 92 -15.23 12.95 21.89
C THR A 92 -15.31 11.43 22.16
N SER A 93 -15.47 10.61 21.13
CA SER A 93 -15.44 9.15 21.28
C SER A 93 -14.04 8.66 21.63
N LYS A 94 -13.95 7.39 22.05
CA LYS A 94 -12.70 6.81 22.54
C LYS A 94 -11.61 6.88 21.46
N MET A 95 -10.50 7.54 21.79
CA MET A 95 -9.28 7.54 20.99
C MET A 95 -8.61 6.16 21.08
N ILE A 96 -8.31 5.58 19.93
CA ILE A 96 -7.68 4.26 19.80
C ILE A 96 -6.29 4.32 19.17
N GLY A 97 -5.90 5.49 18.66
CA GLY A 97 -4.59 5.70 18.09
C GLY A 97 -4.44 7.09 17.48
N LYS A 98 -3.38 7.25 16.70
CA LYS A 98 -3.12 8.44 15.90
C LYS A 98 -2.66 8.08 14.49
N ALA A 99 -3.07 8.88 13.52
CA ALA A 99 -2.53 8.89 12.18
C ALA A 99 -1.42 9.95 12.11
N GLN A 100 -0.18 9.48 11.97
CA GLN A 100 1.02 10.29 11.94
C GLN A 100 1.70 10.14 10.59
N GLY A 101 2.07 11.25 9.97
CA GLY A 101 2.76 11.20 8.69
C GLY A 101 2.66 12.50 7.92
N ILE A 102 2.69 12.36 6.60
CA ILE A 102 2.67 13.45 5.64
C ILE A 102 1.55 13.19 4.63
N PHE A 103 0.88 14.25 4.21
CA PHE A 103 0.07 14.22 3.00
C PHE A 103 0.40 15.42 2.11
N ALA A 104 0.11 15.28 0.82
CA ALA A 104 0.39 16.29 -0.18
C ALA A 104 -0.77 16.43 -1.16
N SER A 105 -1.00 17.66 -1.62
CA SER A 105 -1.92 17.94 -2.73
C SER A 105 -1.22 17.63 -4.05
N VAL A 106 -1.70 16.60 -4.75
CA VAL A 106 -1.01 16.01 -5.91
C VAL A 106 -1.76 16.16 -7.24
N SER A 107 -3.00 16.64 -7.25
CA SER A 107 -3.71 16.96 -8.50
C SER A 107 -3.44 18.40 -8.91
N GLN A 108 -3.24 18.66 -10.20
CA GLN A 108 -3.15 20.02 -10.75
C GLN A 108 -4.53 20.59 -11.15
N THR A 109 -5.54 19.74 -11.29
CA THR A 109 -6.89 20.07 -11.78
C THR A 109 -7.98 19.46 -10.93
#